data_AF-A0A944TAA7-F1
#
_entry.id   AF-A0A944TAA7-F1
#
_cell.length_a   1.000
_cell.length_b   1.000
_cell.length_c   1.000
_cell.angle_alpha   90.00
_cell.angle_beta   90.00
_cell.angle_gamma   90.00
#
_symmetry.space_group_name_H-M   'P 1'
#
loop_
_entity.id
_entity.type
_entity.pdbx_description
1 polymer ?
#
loop_
_entity_poly.entity_id
_entity_poly.type
_entity_poly.pdbx_seq_one_letter_code
_entity_poly.pdbx_strand_id
1 'polypeptide(L)'
;MSETNGIEYGPLEELIGVWEGGAGVDVAPEPDGTETNPYYETITYSAAGNVTNAEIQNLSVVHYHQIVSRKSDGEVFHNETGYWMWDSDTKTVMHSLVIPRAVCVLAGGKFTGEKDADGRIVINVAASLDDESWKII
;
A
#
# COMPACT_ATOMS: atom_id res chain seq x y z
N MET A 1 -15.14 -11.15 -10.05
CA MET A 1 -14.98 -11.06 -8.58
C MET A 1 -14.12 -12.25 -8.17
N SER A 2 -12.95 -11.99 -7.59
CA SER A 2 -12.08 -13.03 -7.05
C SER A 2 -12.80 -13.63 -5.85
N GLU A 3 -13.07 -14.95 -5.86
CA GLU A 3 -13.61 -15.64 -4.68
C GLU A 3 -12.61 -15.51 -3.53
N THR A 4 -13.00 -14.82 -2.46
CA THR A 4 -12.24 -14.83 -1.21
C THR A 4 -12.46 -16.21 -0.57
N ASN A 5 -11.42 -17.05 -0.60
CA ASN A 5 -11.43 -18.46 -0.18
C ASN A 5 -11.65 -18.68 1.35
N GLY A 6 -12.58 -17.96 1.99
CA GLY A 6 -12.83 -18.04 3.43
C GLY A 6 -11.72 -17.42 4.30
N ILE A 7 -10.89 -16.56 3.71
CA ILE A 7 -9.82 -15.85 4.40
C ILE A 7 -10.36 -14.54 4.96
N GLU A 8 -10.04 -14.24 6.22
CA GLU A 8 -10.42 -12.98 6.88
C GLU A 8 -9.34 -11.91 6.69
N TYR A 9 -9.45 -11.11 5.64
CA TYR A 9 -8.51 -10.01 5.36
C TYR A 9 -8.63 -8.83 6.33
N GLY A 10 -9.59 -8.87 7.27
CA GLY A 10 -9.79 -7.84 8.28
C GLY A 10 -9.96 -6.46 7.65
N PRO A 11 -9.19 -5.43 8.08
CA PRO A 11 -9.31 -4.08 7.54
C PRO A 11 -8.88 -3.96 6.06
N LEU A 12 -8.22 -4.98 5.49
CA LEU A 12 -7.73 -4.95 4.11
C LEU A 12 -8.76 -5.40 3.08
N GLU A 13 -9.88 -5.99 3.51
CA GLU A 13 -10.91 -6.53 2.62
C GLU A 13 -11.42 -5.46 1.64
N GLU A 14 -11.66 -4.24 2.12
CA GLU A 14 -12.20 -3.14 1.32
C GLU A 14 -11.20 -2.58 0.28
N LEU A 15 -9.91 -2.95 0.36
CA LEU A 15 -8.92 -2.54 -0.64
C LEU A 15 -9.00 -3.39 -1.91
N ILE A 16 -9.40 -4.66 -1.80
CA ILE A 16 -9.31 -5.66 -2.87
C ILE A 16 -10.12 -5.20 -4.10
N GLY A 17 -9.45 -5.04 -5.23
CA GLY A 17 -10.05 -4.49 -6.43
C GLY A 17 -9.06 -3.71 -7.29
N VAL A 18 -9.60 -3.07 -8.32
CA VAL A 18 -8.85 -2.15 -9.20
C VAL A 18 -9.40 -0.74 -8.96
N TRP A 19 -8.50 0.18 -8.65
CA TRP A 19 -8.79 1.58 -8.40
C TRP A 19 -8.12 2.42 -9.48
N GLU A 20 -8.86 3.32 -10.09
CA GLU A 20 -8.37 4.20 -11.15
C GLU A 20 -8.66 5.65 -10.80
N GLY A 21 -7.67 6.51 -11.05
CA GLY A 21 -7.74 7.92 -10.72
C GLY A 21 -7.01 8.79 -11.73
N GLY A 22 -7.39 10.07 -11.76
CA GLY A 22 -6.75 11.07 -12.60
C GLY A 22 -6.67 12.44 -11.93
N ALA A 23 -6.79 12.51 -10.60
CA ALA A 23 -6.72 13.78 -9.87
C ALA A 23 -5.30 14.10 -9.36
N GLY A 24 -4.35 13.18 -9.52
CA GLY A 24 -3.00 13.30 -8.98
C GLY A 24 -2.10 14.27 -9.73
N VAL A 25 -1.19 14.89 -8.98
CA VAL A 25 -0.19 15.84 -9.46
C VAL A 25 1.14 15.55 -8.77
N ASP A 26 2.16 15.21 -9.55
CA ASP A 26 3.55 15.08 -9.11
C ASP A 26 4.21 16.47 -9.07
N VAL A 27 4.87 16.80 -7.97
CA VAL A 27 5.52 18.10 -7.74
C VAL A 27 6.96 17.84 -7.30
N ALA A 28 7.90 18.04 -8.22
CA ALA A 28 9.32 17.71 -8.01
C ALA A 28 10.21 18.96 -8.04
N PRO A 29 11.24 19.06 -7.17
CA PRO A 29 12.19 20.16 -7.22
C PRO A 29 13.13 20.03 -8.43
N GLU A 30 13.37 21.14 -9.12
CA GLU A 30 14.32 21.26 -10.23
C GLU A 30 15.35 22.36 -9.92
N PRO A 31 16.54 22.36 -10.54
CA PRO A 31 17.58 23.35 -10.27
C PRO A 31 17.14 24.82 -10.43
N ASP A 32 16.18 25.09 -11.32
CA ASP A 32 15.64 26.42 -11.63
C ASP A 32 14.16 26.60 -11.22
N GLY A 33 13.56 25.63 -10.50
CA GLY A 33 12.18 25.76 -10.07
C GLY A 33 11.53 24.47 -9.58
N THR A 34 10.28 24.27 -9.99
CA THR A 34 9.47 23.11 -9.60
C THR A 34 8.80 22.57 -10.85
N GLU A 35 8.99 21.28 -11.12
CA GLU A 35 8.25 20.56 -12.16
C GLU A 35 6.91 20.12 -11.59
N THR A 36 5.82 20.29 -12.34
CA THR A 36 4.46 19.90 -11.94
C THR A 36 3.84 19.05 -13.03
N ASN A 37 3.57 17.78 -12.74
CA ASN A 37 3.13 16.78 -13.71
C ASN A 37 1.81 16.12 -13.28
N PRO A 38 0.67 16.49 -13.90
CA PRO A 38 -0.57 15.74 -13.72
C PRO A 38 -0.43 14.30 -14.24
N TYR A 39 -1.04 13.35 -13.52
CA TYR A 39 -0.94 11.93 -13.86
C TYR A 39 -2.27 11.17 -13.82
N TYR A 40 -2.31 10.04 -14.52
CA TYR A 40 -3.28 8.96 -14.29
C TYR A 40 -2.63 7.89 -13.42
N GLU A 41 -3.43 7.22 -12.61
CA GLU A 41 -2.98 6.20 -11.69
C GLU A 41 -3.95 5.02 -11.67
N THR A 42 -3.39 3.82 -11.66
CA THR A 42 -4.12 2.58 -11.43
C THR A 42 -3.45 1.84 -10.29
N ILE A 43 -4.23 1.43 -9.29
CA ILE A 43 -3.78 0.58 -8.19
C ILE A 43 -4.62 -0.70 -8.20
N THR A 44 -3.95 -1.85 -8.30
CA THR A 44 -4.61 -3.16 -8.23
C THR A 44 -4.24 -3.84 -6.93
N TYR A 45 -5.24 -4.17 -6.12
CA TYR A 45 -5.12 -4.97 -4.91
C TYR A 45 -5.69 -6.37 -5.16
N SER A 46 -4.86 -7.39 -5.02
CA SER A 46 -5.21 -8.79 -5.25
C SER A 46 -5.06 -9.59 -3.95
N ALA A 47 -6.09 -10.34 -3.60
CA ALA A 47 -6.00 -11.36 -2.57
C ALA A 47 -4.80 -12.29 -2.85
N ALA A 48 -3.87 -12.39 -1.91
CA ALA A 48 -2.64 -13.21 -2.02
C ALA A 48 -2.63 -14.38 -1.02
N GLY A 49 -3.79 -14.69 -0.44
CA GLY A 49 -3.96 -15.80 0.49
C GLY A 49 -3.49 -15.49 1.92
N ASN A 50 -3.16 -16.57 2.65
CA ASN A 50 -2.57 -16.53 3.98
C ASN A 50 -1.15 -17.07 3.94
N VAL A 51 -0.28 -16.49 4.75
CA VAL A 51 1.04 -17.05 5.03
C VAL A 51 1.17 -17.36 6.51
N THR A 52 1.76 -18.51 6.81
CA THR A 52 2.04 -18.93 8.17
C THR A 52 3.54 -18.81 8.42
N ASN A 53 3.94 -18.03 9.41
CA ASN A 53 5.33 -17.96 9.85
C ASN A 53 5.53 -18.82 11.10
N ALA A 54 6.37 -19.84 10.97
CA ALA A 54 6.72 -20.78 12.04
C ALA A 54 5.52 -21.40 12.79
N GLU A 55 4.38 -21.62 12.11
CA GLU A 55 3.12 -22.16 12.68
C GLU A 55 2.50 -21.29 13.79
N ILE A 56 3.06 -20.12 14.09
CA ILE A 56 2.67 -19.27 15.22
C ILE A 56 1.94 -18.02 14.74
N GLN A 57 2.35 -17.46 13.60
CA GLN A 57 1.77 -16.25 13.06
C GLN A 57 1.02 -16.55 11.77
N ASN A 58 -0.25 -16.18 11.70
CA ASN A 58 -1.04 -16.22 10.48
C ASN A 58 -1.26 -14.80 9.97
N LEU A 59 -0.77 -14.52 8.78
CA LEU A 59 -0.96 -13.25 8.11
C LEU A 59 -1.91 -13.42 6.93
N SER A 60 -2.92 -12.57 6.85
CA SER A 60 -3.70 -12.39 5.63
C SER A 60 -2.98 -11.40 4.73
N VAL A 61 -2.82 -11.73 3.45
CA VAL A 61 -1.93 -10.99 2.53
C VAL A 61 -2.69 -10.47 1.31
N VAL A 62 -2.53 -9.19 1.03
CA VAL A 62 -3.00 -8.54 -0.20
C VAL A 62 -1.78 -8.03 -0.96
N HIS A 63 -1.57 -8.54 -2.16
CA HIS A 63 -0.59 -7.99 -3.08
C HIS A 63 -1.15 -6.69 -3.67
N TYR A 64 -0.32 -5.66 -3.82
CA TYR A 64 -0.71 -4.48 -4.58
C TYR A 64 0.31 -4.10 -5.66
N HIS A 65 -0.19 -3.49 -6.73
CA HIS A 65 0.60 -2.93 -7.81
C HIS A 65 0.02 -1.59 -8.25
N GLN A 66 0.85 -0.55 -8.18
CA GLN A 66 0.55 0.81 -8.58
C GLN A 66 1.35 1.17 -9.85
N ILE A 67 0.65 1.73 -10.83
CA ILE A 67 1.23 2.26 -12.07
C ILE A 67 0.76 3.69 -12.23
N VAL A 68 1.70 4.59 -12.51
CA VAL A 68 1.43 6.01 -12.73
C VAL A 68 1.98 6.45 -14.08
N SER A 69 1.14 7.12 -14.87
CA SER A 69 1.46 7.60 -16.22
C SER A 69 1.23 9.10 -16.35
N ARG A 70 2.10 9.81 -17.07
CA ARG A 70 1.95 11.26 -17.29
C ARG A 70 0.75 11.51 -18.19
N LYS A 71 -0.03 12.55 -17.92
CA LYS A 71 -1.12 12.93 -18.81
C LYS A 71 -0.66 13.53 -20.14
N SER A 72 0.55 14.05 -20.20
CA SER A 72 1.10 14.74 -21.38
C SER A 72 1.35 13.80 -22.56
N ASP A 73 1.87 12.60 -22.28
CA ASP A 73 2.34 11.65 -23.30
C ASP A 73 1.90 10.21 -23.01
N GLY A 74 1.33 9.92 -21.83
CA GLY A 74 0.91 8.58 -21.44
C GLY A 74 2.07 7.68 -20.96
N GLU A 75 3.30 8.19 -20.90
CA GLU A 75 4.45 7.39 -20.49
C GLU A 75 4.41 7.08 -18.98
N VAL A 76 4.73 5.83 -18.64
CA VAL A 76 4.81 5.36 -17.26
C VAL A 76 6.09 5.90 -16.63
N PHE A 77 5.97 6.64 -15.53
CA PHE A 77 7.13 7.23 -14.84
C PHE A 77 7.29 6.75 -13.40
N HIS A 78 6.27 6.10 -12.83
CA HIS A 78 6.34 5.46 -11.52
C HIS A 78 5.64 4.08 -11.56
N ASN A 79 6.26 3.11 -10.90
CA ASN A 79 5.81 1.74 -10.77
C ASN A 79 6.21 1.27 -9.38
N GLU A 80 5.25 0.81 -8.59
CA GLU A 80 5.46 0.42 -7.21
C GLU A 80 4.62 -0.81 -6.89
N THR A 81 5.21 -1.75 -6.15
CA THR A 81 4.53 -2.99 -5.80
C THR A 81 4.95 -3.47 -4.42
N GLY A 82 4.15 -4.35 -3.82
CA GLY A 82 4.47 -4.98 -2.55
C GLY A 82 3.25 -5.63 -1.93
N TYR A 83 3.19 -5.64 -0.61
CA TYR A 83 2.13 -6.33 0.12
C TYR A 83 1.59 -5.52 1.28
N TRP A 84 0.26 -5.52 1.40
CA TRP A 84 -0.43 -5.27 2.66
C TRP A 84 -0.60 -6.59 3.40
N MET A 85 -0.31 -6.60 4.69
CA MET A 85 -0.39 -7.80 5.53
C MET A 85 -1.13 -7.48 6.83
N TRP A 86 -1.99 -8.41 7.24
CA TRP A 86 -2.82 -8.29 8.44
C TRP A 86 -2.57 -9.45 9.40
N ASP A 87 -2.22 -9.11 10.64
CA ASP A 87 -2.13 -10.03 11.78
C ASP A 87 -3.33 -9.78 12.70
N SER A 88 -4.29 -10.71 12.70
CA SER A 88 -5.53 -10.61 13.47
C SER A 88 -5.33 -10.68 14.98
N ASP A 89 -4.30 -11.40 15.43
CA ASP A 89 -4.08 -11.72 16.83
C ASP A 89 -3.46 -10.51 17.54
N THR A 90 -2.50 -9.88 16.88
CA THR A 90 -1.81 -8.70 17.40
C THR A 90 -2.42 -7.39 16.93
N LYS A 91 -3.42 -7.44 16.05
CA LYS A 91 -4.04 -6.29 15.37
C LYS A 91 -3.01 -5.43 14.63
N THR A 92 -2.02 -6.07 14.01
CA THR A 92 -0.93 -5.37 13.30
C THR A 92 -1.22 -5.32 11.81
N VAL A 93 -1.13 -4.12 11.22
CA VAL A 93 -1.13 -3.93 9.77
C VAL A 93 0.28 -3.57 9.34
N MET A 94 0.72 -4.16 8.23
CA MET A 94 2.02 -3.91 7.62
C MET A 94 1.85 -3.59 6.14
N HIS A 95 2.69 -2.69 5.65
CA HIS A 95 2.78 -2.33 4.24
C HIS A 95 4.25 -2.40 3.80
N SER A 96 4.56 -3.36 2.93
CA SER A 96 5.84 -3.39 2.23
C SER A 96 5.67 -2.77 0.84
N LEU A 97 6.61 -1.91 0.44
CA LEU A 97 6.65 -1.34 -0.89
C LEU A 97 8.05 -1.44 -1.47
N VAL A 98 8.14 -1.67 -2.78
CA VAL A 98 9.35 -1.62 -3.57
C VAL A 98 9.14 -0.79 -4.83
N ILE A 99 10.15 0.01 -5.16
CA ILE A 99 10.20 0.84 -6.36
C ILE A 99 11.41 0.38 -7.17
N PRO A 100 11.35 0.27 -8.52
CA PRO A 100 12.46 -0.15 -9.39
C PRO A 100 13.54 0.94 -9.51
N ARG A 101 13.91 1.55 -8.38
CA ARG A 101 15.01 2.50 -8.17
C ARG A 101 15.83 2.11 -6.93
N ALA A 102 15.87 0.80 -6.62
CA ALA A 102 16.55 0.23 -5.46
C ALA A 102 16.03 0.77 -4.11
N VAL A 103 14.71 1.01 -4.01
CA VAL A 103 14.05 1.42 -2.77
C VAL A 103 13.14 0.31 -2.30
N CYS A 104 13.20 -0.01 -1.01
CA CYS A 104 12.30 -0.90 -0.31
C CYS A 104 11.98 -0.28 1.06
N VAL A 105 10.71 -0.24 1.44
CA VAL A 105 10.28 0.25 2.75
C VAL A 105 9.30 -0.76 3.34
N LEU A 106 9.44 -1.03 4.63
CA LEU A 106 8.46 -1.74 5.44
C LEU A 106 7.92 -0.78 6.49
N ALA A 107 6.62 -0.47 6.41
CA ALA A 107 5.91 0.29 7.40
C ALA A 107 4.92 -0.60 8.16
N GLY A 108 4.60 -0.25 9.40
CA GLY A 108 3.58 -0.95 10.14
C GLY A 108 2.91 -0.10 11.21
N GLY A 109 1.86 -0.65 11.79
CA GLY A 109 1.02 0.03 12.77
C GLY A 109 -0.04 -0.88 13.37
N LYS A 110 -0.79 -0.35 14.34
CA LYS A 110 -1.90 -1.06 14.98
C LYS A 110 -3.23 -0.58 14.39
N PHE A 111 -4.07 -1.53 13.99
CA PHE A 111 -5.43 -1.20 13.60
C PHE A 111 -6.29 -0.99 14.84
N THR A 112 -6.87 0.20 14.96
CA THR A 112 -7.66 0.64 16.12
C THR A 112 -9.17 0.49 15.92
N GLY A 113 -9.61 0.09 14.72
CA GLY A 113 -11.04 0.14 14.35
C GLY A 113 -11.52 1.55 14.01
N GLU A 114 -10.61 2.52 13.91
CA GLU A 114 -10.91 3.90 13.54
C GLU A 114 -11.60 3.99 12.18
N LYS A 115 -12.58 4.87 12.10
CA LYS A 115 -13.29 5.24 10.88
C LYS A 115 -13.33 6.75 10.76
N ASP A 116 -13.25 7.24 9.53
CA ASP A 116 -13.39 8.67 9.27
C ASP A 116 -14.86 9.14 9.35
N ALA A 117 -15.08 10.43 9.09
CA ALA A 117 -16.42 11.03 9.15
C ALA A 117 -17.44 10.39 8.18
N ASP A 118 -16.97 9.77 7.10
CA ASP A 118 -17.80 9.09 6.10
C ASP A 118 -17.96 7.59 6.42
N GLY A 119 -17.38 7.11 7.53
CA GLY A 119 -17.43 5.72 7.96
C GLY A 119 -16.43 4.80 7.26
N ARG A 120 -15.46 5.35 6.52
CA ARG A 120 -14.40 4.59 5.84
C ARG A 120 -13.35 4.14 6.84
N ILE A 121 -12.80 2.95 6.65
CA ILE A 121 -11.74 2.39 7.50
C ILE A 121 -10.48 3.27 7.41
N VAL A 122 -9.88 3.58 8.55
CA VAL A 122 -8.59 4.28 8.62
C VAL A 122 -7.49 3.28 8.99
N ILE A 123 -6.47 3.19 8.12
CA ILE A 123 -5.29 2.35 8.34
C ILE A 123 -4.09 3.29 8.46
N ASN A 124 -3.45 3.27 9.63
CA ASN A 124 -2.25 4.05 9.90
C ASN A 124 -1.04 3.11 9.99
N VAL A 125 -0.05 3.31 9.12
CA VAL A 125 1.24 2.63 9.13
C VAL A 125 2.36 3.66 9.01
N ALA A 126 3.49 3.40 9.67
CA ALA A 126 4.65 4.28 9.61
C ALA A 126 5.95 3.48 9.56
N ALA A 127 6.99 4.11 9.04
CA ALA A 127 8.37 3.68 9.16
C ALA A 127 9.21 4.91 9.53
N SER A 128 10.21 4.76 10.39
CA SER A 128 11.09 5.86 10.76
C SER A 128 12.49 5.37 11.12
N LEU A 129 13.49 6.27 11.15
CA LEU A 129 14.86 5.91 11.53
C LEU A 129 14.99 5.50 13.00
N ASP A 130 14.10 6.00 13.86
CA ASP A 130 14.15 5.83 15.31
C ASP A 130 13.13 4.80 15.82
N ASP A 131 12.37 4.15 14.94
CA ASP A 131 11.42 3.10 15.31
C ASP A 131 12.15 1.75 15.50
N GLU A 132 11.88 1.06 16.62
CA GLU A 132 12.51 -0.25 16.92
C GLU A 132 11.91 -1.40 16.09
N SER A 133 10.65 -1.28 15.65
CA SER A 133 9.90 -2.31 14.93
C SER A 133 9.85 -2.06 13.41
N TRP A 134 9.76 -0.80 12.99
CA TRP A 134 9.58 -0.37 11.60
C TRP A 134 10.71 0.56 11.15
N LYS A 135 11.95 0.11 11.40
CA LYS A 135 13.14 0.89 11.11
C LYS A 135 13.40 1.00 9.61
N ILE A 136 13.68 2.20 9.13
CA ILE A 136 14.25 2.41 7.79
C ILE A 136 15.75 2.07 7.84
N ILE A 137 16.19 1.11 7.01
CA ILE A 137 17.58 0.59 6.94
C ILE A 137 18.27 1.10 5.68
#